data_AF-A0A519CHQ4-F1
#
_entry.id   AF-A0A519CHQ4-F1
#
_cell.length_a   1.000
_cell.length_b   1.000
_cell.length_c   1.000
_cell.angle_alpha   90.00
_cell.angle_beta   90.00
_cell.angle_gamma   90.00
#
_symmetry.space_group_name_H-M   'P 1'
#
loop_
_entity.id
_entity.type
_entity.pdbx_description
1 polymer ?
#
loop_
_entity_poly.entity_id
_entity_poly.type
_entity_poly.pdbx_seq_one_letter_code
_entity_poly.pdbx_strand_id
1 'polypeptide(L)'
;MEETPAVKANLLKYAKYMTMIMLLLVLGQAMTGVGGATDTGLALTASHTYSAMLGMMLAIATVGLIMASKTEDKKLKGFGFEILTMWLVMYGLGEVSVAVDHKFSMIHAAVGLIMFARLMMMVKAFPTEEAQ
;
A
#
# COMPACT_ATOMS: atom_id res chain seq x y z
N MET A 1 -31.98 -1.50 -22.49
CA MET A 1 -30.71 -2.09 -22.02
C MET A 1 -29.82 -0.93 -21.64
N GLU A 2 -29.44 -0.78 -20.37
CA GLU A 2 -28.35 0.14 -20.02
C GLU A 2 -27.05 -0.43 -20.60
N GLU A 3 -26.35 0.35 -21.42
CA GLU A 3 -24.98 0.01 -21.81
C GLU A 3 -24.11 0.05 -20.56
N THR A 4 -23.60 -1.11 -20.14
CA THR A 4 -22.56 -1.18 -19.12
C THR A 4 -21.37 -0.34 -19.61
N PRO A 5 -20.97 0.72 -18.90
CA PRO A 5 -19.89 1.56 -19.37
C PRO A 5 -18.59 0.76 -19.46
N ALA A 6 -17.91 0.85 -20.61
CA ALA A 6 -16.68 0.11 -20.86
C ALA A 6 -15.63 0.35 -19.77
N VAL A 7 -15.02 -0.74 -19.29
CA VAL A 7 -13.96 -0.71 -18.28
C VAL A 7 -12.73 0.00 -18.85
N LYS A 8 -12.18 0.97 -18.11
CA LYS A 8 -10.99 1.72 -18.52
C LYS A 8 -9.72 0.97 -18.12
N ALA A 9 -9.30 0.02 -18.96
CA ALA A 9 -8.13 -0.85 -18.78
C ALA A 9 -6.84 -0.10 -18.38
N ASN A 10 -6.55 1.05 -19.02
CA ASN A 10 -5.37 1.86 -18.70
C ASN A 10 -5.33 2.34 -17.24
N LEU A 11 -6.49 2.64 -16.63
CA LEU A 11 -6.54 3.05 -15.23
C LEU A 11 -6.21 1.88 -14.29
N LEU A 12 -6.65 0.66 -14.63
CA LEU A 12 -6.29 -0.55 -13.91
C LEU A 12 -4.80 -0.89 -14.05
N LYS A 13 -4.22 -0.64 -15.23
CA LYS A 13 -2.77 -0.79 -15.47
C LYS A 13 -1.95 0.16 -14.58
N TYR A 14 -2.33 1.44 -14.49
CA TYR A 14 -1.67 2.38 -13.59
C TYR A 14 -1.85 2.02 -12.11
N ALA A 15 -3.04 1.57 -11.71
CA ALA A 15 -3.29 1.09 -10.36
C ALA A 15 -2.40 -0.13 -10.02
N LYS A 16 -2.20 -1.05 -10.97
CA LYS A 16 -1.27 -2.18 -10.82
C LYS A 16 0.17 -1.72 -10.62
N TYR A 17 0.63 -0.74 -11.42
CA TYR A 17 1.96 -0.17 -11.27
C TYR A 17 2.15 0.53 -9.93
N MET A 18 1.18 1.30 -9.47
CA MET A 18 1.20 1.90 -8.12
C MET A 18 1.24 0.84 -7.03
N THR A 19 0.52 -0.27 -7.19
CA THR A 19 0.55 -1.41 -6.25
C THR A 19 1.94 -2.04 -6.17
N MET A 20 2.63 -2.21 -7.30
CA MET A 20 4.01 -2.70 -7.31
C MET A 20 4.99 -1.70 -6.68
N ILE A 21 4.81 -0.40 -6.90
CA ILE A 21 5.63 0.62 -6.24
C ILE A 21 5.41 0.58 -4.72
N MET A 22 4.16 0.49 -4.25
CA MET A 22 3.87 0.33 -2.82
C MET A 22 4.52 -0.91 -2.23
N LEU A 23 4.62 -2.01 -2.99
CA LEU A 23 5.31 -3.21 -2.56
C LEU A 23 6.81 -2.98 -2.33
N LEU A 24 7.46 -2.26 -3.25
CA LEU A 24 8.86 -1.85 -3.07
C LEU A 24 9.02 -0.90 -1.88
N LEU A 25 8.05 0.01 -1.66
CA LEU A 25 8.06 0.89 -0.50
C LEU A 25 7.94 0.11 0.81
N VAL A 26 7.07 -0.90 0.90
CA VAL A 26 6.97 -1.73 2.13
C VAL A 26 8.28 -2.47 2.43
N LEU A 27 8.99 -2.95 1.40
CA LEU A 27 10.33 -3.53 1.58
C LEU A 27 11.33 -2.46 2.09
N GLY A 28 11.29 -1.27 1.50
CA GLY A 28 12.10 -0.12 1.95
C GLY A 28 11.78 0.31 3.39
N GLN A 29 10.50 0.30 3.77
CA GLN A 29 10.02 0.57 5.12
C GLN A 29 10.55 -0.45 6.12
N ALA A 30 10.58 -1.73 5.77
CA ALA A 30 11.16 -2.76 6.63
C ALA A 30 12.65 -2.52 6.87
N MET A 31 13.42 -2.19 5.80
CA MET A 31 14.86 -1.90 5.93
C MET A 31 15.13 -0.64 6.75
N THR A 32 14.39 0.45 6.50
CA THR A 32 14.57 1.71 7.23
C THR A 32 14.07 1.62 8.68
N GLY A 33 13.03 0.83 8.96
CA GLY A 33 12.52 0.60 10.31
C GLY A 33 13.49 -0.22 11.17
N VAL A 34 14.02 -1.33 10.64
CA VAL A 34 15.06 -2.11 11.33
C VAL A 34 16.36 -1.31 11.45
N GLY A 35 16.78 -0.67 10.34
CA GLY A 35 17.99 0.13 10.31
C GLY A 35 17.93 1.34 11.24
N GLY A 36 16.78 1.98 11.42
CA GLY A 36 16.59 3.09 12.36
C GLY A 36 16.68 2.67 13.83
N ALA A 37 16.45 1.40 14.14
CA ALA A 37 16.69 0.84 15.46
C ALA A 37 18.18 0.51 15.71
N THR A 38 19.04 0.70 14.71
CA THR A 38 20.48 0.47 14.79
C THR A 38 21.25 1.76 14.51
N ASP A 39 22.39 1.97 15.15
CA ASP A 39 23.20 3.16 14.91
C ASP A 39 23.97 3.04 13.59
N THR A 40 23.39 3.57 12.51
CA THR A 40 23.93 3.51 11.14
C THR A 40 24.57 4.82 10.68
N GLY A 41 24.44 5.90 11.45
CA GLY A 41 24.83 7.26 11.04
C GLY A 41 24.01 7.85 9.88
N LEU A 42 22.95 7.16 9.44
CA LEU A 42 22.08 7.57 8.33
C LEU A 42 20.75 8.14 8.86
N ALA A 43 20.15 9.07 8.11
CA ALA A 43 18.84 9.67 8.43
C ALA A 43 17.66 8.73 8.11
N LEU A 44 17.69 7.50 8.62
CA LEU A 44 16.72 6.44 8.29
C LEU A 44 15.32 6.72 8.82
N THR A 45 15.18 7.36 9.98
CA THR A 45 13.88 7.73 10.54
C THR A 45 13.10 8.67 9.63
N ALA A 46 13.76 9.70 9.09
CA ALA A 46 13.13 10.62 8.14
C ALA A 46 12.72 9.90 6.86
N SER A 47 13.62 9.05 6.32
CA SER A 47 13.32 8.22 5.14
C SER A 47 12.10 7.31 5.39
N HIS A 48 12.03 6.70 6.57
CA HIS A 48 10.91 5.86 6.99
C HIS A 48 9.59 6.66 7.02
N THR A 49 9.56 7.82 7.67
CA THR A 49 8.35 8.65 7.72
C THR A 49 7.89 9.10 6.33
N TYR A 50 8.80 9.62 5.50
CA TYR A 50 8.42 10.12 4.18
C TYR A 50 7.95 9.01 3.23
N SER A 51 8.58 7.83 3.27
CA SER A 51 8.11 6.72 2.42
C SER A 51 6.80 6.11 2.91
N ALA A 52 6.46 6.23 4.20
CA ALA A 52 5.12 5.90 4.70
C ALA A 52 4.04 6.85 4.14
N MET A 53 4.31 8.17 4.16
CA MET A 53 3.42 9.18 3.58
C MET A 53 3.24 8.97 2.06
N LEU A 54 4.32 8.68 1.34
CA LEU A 54 4.27 8.37 -0.09
C LEU A 54 3.42 7.12 -0.37
N GLY A 55 3.60 6.07 0.44
CA GLY A 55 2.80 4.86 0.36
C GLY A 55 1.30 5.11 0.54
N MET A 56 0.94 5.92 1.53
CA MET A 56 -0.45 6.34 1.77
C MET A 56 -1.03 7.12 0.58
N MET A 57 -0.28 8.06 0.01
CA MET A 57 -0.73 8.80 -1.19
C MET A 57 -0.93 7.88 -2.39
N LEU A 58 -0.03 6.92 -2.61
CA LEU A 58 -0.17 5.92 -3.66
C LEU A 58 -1.38 5.01 -3.44
N ALA A 59 -1.72 4.67 -2.19
CA ALA A 59 -2.90 3.88 -1.88
C ALA A 59 -4.19 4.63 -2.19
N ILE A 60 -4.28 5.92 -1.83
CA ILE A 60 -5.40 6.80 -2.18
C ILE A 60 -5.55 6.87 -3.71
N ALA A 61 -4.45 7.13 -4.43
CA ALA A 61 -4.45 7.20 -5.88
C ALA A 61 -4.88 5.86 -6.52
N THR A 62 -4.39 4.74 -5.99
CA THR A 62 -4.73 3.38 -6.46
C THR A 62 -6.23 3.10 -6.31
N VAL A 63 -6.82 3.41 -5.16
CA VAL A 63 -8.28 3.30 -4.95
C VAL A 63 -9.03 4.19 -5.93
N GLY A 64 -8.61 5.44 -6.08
CA GLY A 64 -9.21 6.39 -7.02
C GLY A 64 -9.21 5.86 -8.46
N LEU A 65 -8.08 5.30 -8.91
CA LEU A 65 -7.95 4.69 -10.25
C LEU A 65 -8.83 3.45 -10.41
N ILE A 66 -8.90 2.56 -9.41
CA ILE A 66 -9.78 1.38 -9.45
C ILE A 66 -11.25 1.81 -9.56
N MET A 67 -11.68 2.78 -8.76
CA MET A 67 -13.08 3.26 -8.81
C MET A 67 -13.38 4.00 -10.12
N ALA A 68 -12.47 4.85 -10.59
CA ALA A 68 -12.61 5.59 -11.85
C ALA A 68 -12.55 4.69 -13.09
N SER A 69 -12.00 3.48 -12.97
CA SER A 69 -11.93 2.50 -14.04
C SER A 69 -13.28 1.91 -14.45
N LYS A 70 -14.31 2.05 -13.58
CA LYS A 70 -15.61 1.42 -13.73
C LYS A 70 -15.57 -0.12 -13.75
N THR A 71 -14.51 -0.74 -13.25
CA THR A 71 -14.49 -2.19 -13.02
C THR A 71 -15.59 -2.60 -12.04
N GLU A 72 -16.23 -3.75 -12.25
CA GLU A 72 -17.17 -4.35 -11.29
C GLU A 72 -16.55 -5.45 -10.43
N ASP A 73 -15.23 -5.63 -10.53
CA ASP A 73 -14.49 -6.57 -9.69
C ASP A 73 -14.49 -6.13 -8.22
N LYS A 74 -15.40 -6.73 -7.43
CA LYS A 74 -15.54 -6.49 -5.99
C LYS A 74 -14.29 -6.90 -5.22
N LYS A 75 -13.55 -7.90 -5.68
CA LYS A 75 -12.31 -8.36 -5.03
C LYS A 75 -11.21 -7.31 -5.20
N LEU A 76 -11.07 -6.76 -6.40
CA LEU A 76 -10.09 -5.68 -6.66
C LEU A 76 -10.44 -4.40 -5.90
N LYS A 77 -11.72 -4.00 -5.89
CA LYS A 77 -12.20 -2.87 -5.06
C LYS A 77 -11.90 -3.10 -3.58
N GLY A 78 -12.18 -4.30 -3.08
CA GLY A 78 -11.89 -4.71 -1.70
C GLY A 78 -10.42 -4.59 -1.35
N PHE A 79 -9.53 -5.13 -2.19
CA PHE A 79 -8.08 -4.99 -2.02
C PHE A 79 -7.64 -3.52 -1.97
N GLY A 80 -8.18 -2.66 -2.85
CA GLY A 80 -7.84 -1.24 -2.84
C GLY A 80 -8.11 -0.58 -1.48
N PHE A 81 -9.34 -0.73 -0.96
CA PHE A 81 -9.70 -0.15 0.34
C PHE A 81 -8.96 -0.79 1.52
N GLU A 82 -8.70 -2.09 1.45
CA GLU A 82 -7.92 -2.80 2.46
C GLU A 82 -6.49 -2.25 2.55
N ILE A 83 -5.79 -2.10 1.42
CA ILE A 83 -4.44 -1.55 1.40
C ILE A 83 -4.40 -0.10 1.89
N LEU A 84 -5.38 0.72 1.51
CA LEU A 84 -5.50 2.09 2.04
C LEU A 84 -5.67 2.08 3.57
N THR A 85 -6.52 1.19 4.09
CA THR A 85 -6.73 1.03 5.53
C THR A 85 -5.45 0.57 6.22
N MET A 86 -4.71 -0.38 5.65
CA MET A 86 -3.45 -0.84 6.20
C MET A 86 -2.41 0.28 6.25
N TRP A 87 -2.28 1.13 5.23
CA TRP A 87 -1.40 2.30 5.27
C TRP A 87 -1.78 3.27 6.40
N LEU A 88 -3.07 3.54 6.60
CA LEU A 88 -3.55 4.40 7.70
C LEU A 88 -3.23 3.79 9.07
N VAL A 89 -3.49 2.49 9.25
CA VAL A 89 -3.18 1.77 10.50
C VAL A 89 -1.68 1.76 10.74
N MET A 90 -0.87 1.49 9.73
CA MET A 90 0.60 1.49 9.83
C MET A 90 1.13 2.87 10.22
N TYR A 91 0.65 3.93 9.57
CA TYR A 91 1.00 5.30 9.92
C TYR A 91 0.65 5.61 11.38
N GLY A 92 -0.60 5.33 11.79
CA GLY A 92 -1.05 5.54 13.17
C GLY A 92 -0.25 4.73 14.20
N LEU A 93 0.06 3.47 13.91
CA LEU A 93 0.90 2.64 14.78
C LEU A 93 2.33 3.19 14.90
N GLY A 94 2.89 3.76 13.82
CA GLY A 94 4.18 4.42 13.85
C GLY A 94 4.19 5.62 14.80
N GLU A 95 3.20 6.50 14.67
CA GLU A 95 3.04 7.67 15.55
C GLU A 95 2.84 7.27 17.02
N VAL A 96 1.97 6.29 17.29
CA VAL A 96 1.71 5.78 18.66
C VAL A 96 2.96 5.10 19.25
N SER A 97 3.76 4.42 18.43
CA SER A 97 4.99 3.76 18.90
C SER A 97 6.05 4.77 19.36
N VAL A 98 6.04 5.98 18.79
CA VAL A 98 6.95 7.07 19.19
C VAL A 98 6.37 7.87 20.36
N ALA A 99 5.06 8.16 20.33
CA ALA A 99 4.41 9.06 21.28
C ALA A 99 3.96 8.41 22.59
N VAL A 100 3.69 7.09 22.59
CA VAL A 100 3.04 6.41 23.74
C VAL A 100 3.91 5.28 24.30
N ASP A 101 4.15 4.21 23.53
CA ASP A 101 4.95 3.07 23.99
C ASP A 101 5.59 2.35 22.79
N HIS A 102 6.91 2.16 22.83
CA HIS A 102 7.65 1.44 21.79
C HIS A 102 7.19 -0.01 21.58
N LYS A 103 6.48 -0.63 22.53
CA LYS A 103 5.88 -1.97 22.36
C LYS A 103 4.91 -2.06 21.18
N PHE A 104 4.28 -0.94 20.79
CA PHE A 104 3.43 -0.91 19.60
C PHE A 104 4.22 -1.19 18.30
N SER A 105 5.55 -1.05 18.32
CA SER A 105 6.43 -1.39 17.19
C SER A 105 6.35 -2.86 16.79
N MET A 106 6.09 -3.77 17.75
CA MET A 106 5.92 -5.19 17.43
C MET A 106 4.66 -5.44 16.59
N ILE A 107 3.56 -4.77 16.95
CA ILE A 107 2.30 -4.85 16.22
C ILE A 107 2.48 -4.20 14.84
N HIS A 108 3.15 -3.04 14.79
CA HIS A 108 3.50 -2.35 13.55
C HIS A 108 4.26 -3.26 12.58
N ALA A 109 5.32 -3.93 13.05
CA ALA A 109 6.09 -4.86 12.21
C ALA A 109 5.25 -6.04 11.68
N ALA A 110 4.39 -6.62 12.52
CA ALA A 110 3.52 -7.73 12.11
C ALA A 110 2.50 -7.29 11.05
N VAL A 111 1.88 -6.12 11.22
CA VAL A 111 0.95 -5.55 10.23
C VAL A 111 1.67 -5.24 8.92
N GLY A 112 2.92 -4.76 8.96
CA GLY A 112 3.74 -4.54 7.77
C GLY A 112 3.97 -5.80 6.94
N LEU A 113 4.20 -6.96 7.58
CA LEU A 113 4.34 -8.24 6.88
C LEU A 113 3.03 -8.70 6.23
N ILE A 114 1.91 -8.55 6.94
CA ILE A 114 0.58 -8.85 6.40
C ILE A 114 0.32 -7.97 5.17
N MET A 115 0.59 -6.68 5.30
CA MET A 115 0.41 -5.71 4.23
C MET A 115 1.26 -6.04 2.99
N PHE A 116 2.52 -6.48 3.17
CA PHE A 116 3.34 -6.98 2.07
C PHE A 116 2.68 -8.16 1.35
N ALA A 117 2.21 -9.17 2.10
CA ALA A 117 1.53 -10.33 1.53
C ALA A 117 0.23 -9.94 0.79
N ARG A 118 -0.52 -8.98 1.31
CA ARG A 118 -1.77 -8.49 0.69
C ARG A 118 -1.49 -7.69 -0.59
N LEU A 119 -0.43 -6.87 -0.62
CA LEU A 119 0.02 -6.20 -1.85
C LEU A 119 0.42 -7.23 -2.93
N MET A 120 1.14 -8.30 -2.57
CA MET A 120 1.46 -9.40 -3.50
C MET A 120 0.19 -10.04 -4.08
N MET A 121 -0.81 -10.28 -3.24
CA MET A 121 -2.11 -10.82 -3.67
C MET A 121 -2.87 -9.85 -4.57
N MET A 122 -2.85 -8.56 -4.27
CA MET A 122 -3.49 -7.51 -5.05
C MET A 122 -2.88 -7.38 -6.44
N VAL A 123 -1.54 -7.43 -6.58
CA VAL A 123 -0.86 -7.39 -7.89
C VAL A 123 -1.37 -8.52 -8.81
N LYS A 124 -1.63 -9.70 -8.25
CA LYS A 124 -2.17 -10.87 -8.96
C LYS A 124 -3.68 -10.78 -9.24
N ALA A 125 -4.39 -9.91 -8.52
CA ALA A 125 -5.84 -9.72 -8.70
C ALA A 125 -6.15 -8.77 -9.88
N PHE A 126 -5.19 -7.95 -10.32
CA PHE A 126 -5.37 -7.16 -11.53
C PHE A 126 -5.49 -8.07 -12.77
N PRO A 127 -6.38 -7.73 -13.72
CA PRO A 127 -6.52 -8.48 -14.97
C PRO A 127 -5.19 -8.54 -15.74
N THR A 128 -4.96 -9.66 -16.44
CA THR A 128 -3.81 -9.84 -17.33
C THR A 128 -3.98 -8.98 -18.58
N GLU A 129 -2.87 -8.56 -19.19
CA GLU A 129 -2.91 -7.72 -20.41
C GLU A 129 -3.57 -8.42 -21.60
N GLU A 130 -3.70 -9.76 -21.55
CA GLU A 130 -4.39 -10.59 -22.56
C GLU A 130 -5.91 -10.69 -22.38
N ALA A 131 -6.43 -10.24 -21.23
CA ALA A 131 -7.87 -10.20 -20.94
C ALA A 131 -8.50 -8.82 -21.22
N GLN A 132 -7.76 -7.93 -21.91
CA GLN A 132 -8.10 -6.55 -22.26
C GLN A 132 -8.14 -6.38 -23.77
#